data_AF-A0A2D5YJ70-F1
#
_entry.id   AF-A0A2D5YJ70-F1
#
_cell.length_a   1.000
_cell.length_b   1.000
_cell.length_c   1.000
_cell.angle_alpha   90.00
_cell.angle_beta   90.00
_cell.angle_gamma   90.00
#
_symmetry.space_group_name_H-M   'P 1'
#
loop_
_entity.id
_entity.type
_entity.pdbx_description
1 polymer ?
#
loop_
_entity_poly.entity_id
_entity_poly.type
_entity_poly.pdbx_seq_one_letter_code
_entity_poly.pdbx_strand_id
1 'polypeptide(L)' 'MDVRGLQCTQAVMAMLRALMPLPAGEELQVCWEAEDSKRDILTVIRRRNYTLISDSEEDGRKLLVVSK' A
#
# COMPACT_ATOMS: atom_id res chain seq x y z
N MET A 1 8.27 1.44 0.62
CA MET A 1 7.99 2.83 1.06
C MET A 1 7.40 2.80 2.44
N ASP A 2 7.58 3.88 3.18
CA ASP A 2 7.03 4.03 4.53
C ASP A 2 5.93 5.11 4.52
N VAL A 3 4.71 4.75 4.93
CA VAL A 3 3.57 5.67 5.05
C VAL A 3 3.08 5.81 6.49
N ARG A 4 3.89 5.38 7.46
CA ARG A 4 3.59 5.53 8.89
C ARG A 4 3.47 7.00 9.29
N GLY A 5 2.55 7.30 10.20
CA GLY A 5 2.23 8.67 10.63
C GLY A 5 1.49 9.56 9.60
N LEU A 6 1.26 9.09 8.36
CA LEU A 6 0.47 9.83 7.38
C LEU A 6 -1.04 9.70 7.67
N GLN A 7 -1.80 10.76 7.39
CA GLN A 7 -3.26 10.67 7.37
C GLN A 7 -3.71 9.72 6.24
N CYS A 8 -4.87 9.06 6.39
CA CYS A 8 -5.32 8.00 5.47
C CYS A 8 -5.27 8.42 3.99
N THR A 9 -5.76 9.62 3.64
CA THR A 9 -5.69 10.15 2.27
C THR A 9 -4.26 10.39 1.79
N GLN A 10 -3.37 10.85 2.67
CA GLN A 10 -1.96 11.07 2.33
C GLN A 10 -1.24 9.75 2.08
N ALA A 11 -1.49 8.72 2.90
CA ALA A 11 -0.94 7.38 2.71
C ALA A 11 -1.35 6.79 1.35
N VAL A 12 -2.63 6.89 1.00
CA VAL A 12 -3.14 6.45 -0.31
C VAL A 12 -2.48 7.21 -1.46
N MET A 13 -2.38 8.54 -1.37
CA MET A 13 -1.77 9.34 -2.43
C MET A 13 -0.27 9.09 -2.58
N ALA A 14 0.45 8.86 -1.48
CA ALA A 14 1.85 8.46 -1.49
C ALA A 14 2.04 7.09 -2.17
N MET A 15 1.21 6.11 -1.83
CA MET A 15 1.20 4.79 -2.47
C MET A 15 0.99 4.91 -3.97
N LEU A 16 -0.07 5.61 -4.40
CA LEU A 16 -0.38 5.79 -5.81
C LEU A 16 0.75 6.47 -6.58
N ARG A 17 1.38 7.51 -6.02
CA ARG A 17 2.50 8.21 -6.66
C ARG A 17 3.70 7.31 -6.91
N ALA A 18 3.99 6.37 -6.01
CA ALA A 18 5.09 5.45 -6.23
C ALA A 18 4.70 4.26 -7.11
N LEU A 19 3.43 3.82 -7.10
CA LEU A 19 2.98 2.67 -7.89
C LEU A 19 2.72 3.04 -9.37
N MET A 20 2.28 4.26 -9.65
CA MET A 20 1.99 4.73 -11.01
C MET A 20 3.14 4.60 -12.02
N PRO A 21 4.40 4.98 -11.71
CA PRO A 21 5.52 4.86 -12.64
C PRO A 21 6.06 3.43 -12.77
N LEU A 22 5.65 2.48 -11.93
CA LEU A 22 6.17 1.12 -11.99
C LEU A 22 5.72 0.39 -13.27
N PRO A 23 6.62 -0.39 -13.90
CA PRO A 23 6.25 -1.34 -14.93
C PRO A 23 5.19 -2.35 -14.42
N ALA A 24 4.43 -2.93 -15.34
CA ALA A 24 3.50 -4.00 -14.98
C ALA A 24 4.27 -5.20 -14.41
N GLY A 25 3.79 -5.76 -13.30
CA GLY A 25 4.46 -6.87 -12.61
C GLY A 25 5.58 -6.45 -11.65
N GLU A 26 5.91 -5.16 -11.53
CA GLU A 26 6.79 -4.70 -10.44
C GLU A 26 6.01 -4.50 -9.14
N GLU A 27 6.67 -4.88 -8.04
CA GLU A 27 6.10 -4.88 -6.71
C GLU A 27 6.49 -3.61 -5.93
N LEU A 28 5.53 -3.11 -5.17
CA LEU A 28 5.69 -2.01 -4.25
C LEU A 28 5.40 -2.48 -2.83
N GLN A 29 6.41 -2.33 -1.98
CA GLN A 29 6.28 -2.57 -0.55
C GLN A 29 5.76 -1.31 0.16
N VAL A 30 4.75 -1.44 1.01
CA VAL A 30 4.11 -0.32 1.73
C VAL A 30 4.04 -0.68 3.21
N CYS A 31 4.77 0.06 4.05
CA CYS A 31 4.69 -0.06 5.50
C CYS A 31 3.63 0.89 6.06
N TRP A 32 2.68 0.39 6.86
CA TRP A 32 1.61 1.21 7.46
C TRP A 32 1.58 1.06 8.99
N GLU A 33 0.80 1.90 9.68
CA GLU A 33 0.60 1.82 11.14
C GLU A 33 -0.89 1.84 11.50
N ALA A 34 -1.64 2.79 10.93
CA ALA A 34 -3.05 2.99 11.21
C ALA A 34 -3.95 2.00 10.44
N GLU A 35 -4.87 1.33 11.15
CA GLU A 35 -5.84 0.38 10.56
C GLU A 35 -6.72 1.01 9.48
N ASP A 36 -7.14 2.26 9.67
CA ASP A 36 -7.94 2.98 8.66
C ASP A 36 -7.18 3.15 7.34
N SER A 37 -5.85 3.34 7.40
CA SER A 37 -5.02 3.45 6.20
C SER A 37 -4.96 2.15 5.42
N LYS A 38 -4.91 0.99 6.12
CA LYS A 38 -4.95 -0.33 5.48
C LYS A 38 -6.24 -0.53 4.68
N ARG A 39 -7.39 -0.26 5.30
CA ARG A 39 -8.71 -0.42 4.65
C ARG A 39 -8.82 0.44 3.39
N ASP A 40 -8.35 1.68 3.45
CA ASP A 40 -8.41 2.60 2.32
C ASP A 40 -7.46 2.17 1.20
N ILE A 41 -6.24 1.73 1.53
CA ILE A 41 -5.27 1.17 0.58
C ILE A 41 -5.86 -0.06 -0.14
N LEU A 42 -6.43 -1.02 0.59
CA LEU A 42 -7.04 -2.22 0.01
C LEU A 42 -8.23 -1.88 -0.91
N THR A 43 -9.01 -0.86 -0.54
CA THR A 43 -10.11 -0.38 -1.38
C THR A 43 -9.60 0.18 -2.71
N VAL A 44 -8.49 0.92 -2.69
CA VAL A 44 -7.87 1.48 -3.89
C VAL A 44 -7.25 0.40 -4.77
N ILE A 45 -6.58 -0.59 -4.17
CA ILE A 45 -6.03 -1.75 -4.88
C ILE A 45 -7.13 -2.44 -5.70
N ARG A 46 -8.26 -2.75 -5.05
CA ARG A 46 -9.42 -3.38 -5.70
C ARG A 46 -10.02 -2.50 -6.82
N ARG A 47 -10.17 -1.20 -6.59
CA ARG A 47 -10.75 -0.26 -7.58
C ARG A 47 -9.86 -0.01 -8.79
N ARG A 48 -8.55 -0.15 -8.64
CA ARG A 48 -7.55 0.08 -9.70
C ARG A 48 -7.11 -1.21 -10.40
N ASN A 49 -7.66 -2.35 -9.99
CA ASN A 49 -7.28 -3.67 -10.49
C ASN A 49 -5.78 -3.98 -10.29
N TYR A 50 -5.23 -3.51 -9.17
CA TYR A 50 -3.89 -3.89 -8.72
C TYR A 50 -3.96 -5.21 -7.97
N THR A 51 -2.83 -5.90 -7.92
CA THR A 51 -2.69 -7.19 -7.26
C THR A 51 -2.08 -7.02 -5.88
N LEU A 52 -2.77 -7.49 -4.84
CA LEU A 52 -2.18 -7.64 -3.52
C LEU A 52 -1.37 -8.95 -3.49
N ILE A 53 -0.05 -8.84 -3.39
CA ILE A 53 0.87 -9.98 -3.36
C ILE A 53 0.99 -10.52 -1.93
N SER A 54 1.12 -9.65 -0.94
CA SER A 54 1.23 -10.04 0.46
C SER A 54 0.62 -9.00 1.41
N ASP A 55 0.11 -9.49 2.53
CA ASP A 55 -0.33 -8.73 3.70
C ASP A 55 0.29 -9.40 4.92
N SER A 56 1.34 -8.78 5.47
CA SER A 56 2.12 -9.35 6.56
C SER A 56 2.16 -8.40 7.75
N GLU A 57 1.99 -8.96 8.94
CA GLU A 57 2.19 -8.29 10.21
C GLU A 57 3.09 -9.19 11.08
N GLU A 58 4.38 -8.89 11.11
CA GLU A 58 5.39 -9.63 11.91
C GLU A 58 6.13 -8.66 12.82
N ASP A 59 6.27 -9.01 14.10
CA ASP A 59 6.99 -8.21 15.11
C ASP A 59 6.54 -6.74 15.18
N GLY A 60 5.24 -6.49 15.00
CA GLY A 60 4.65 -5.14 14.96
C GLY A 60 4.98 -4.35 13.69
N ARG A 61 5.67 -4.96 12.72
CA ARG A 61 5.91 -4.40 11.38
C ARG A 61 4.81 -4.85 10.45
N LYS A 62 4.05 -3.88 9.97
CA LYS A 62 2.95 -4.09 9.03
C LYS A 62 3.42 -3.75 7.61
N LEU A 63 3.40 -4.72 6.69
CA LEU A 63 3.92 -4.62 5.32
C LEU A 63 2.93 -5.16 4.26
N LEU A 64 2.51 -4.31 3.32
CA LEU A 64 1.72 -4.71 2.15
C LEU A 64 2.66 -4.78 0.96
N VAL A 65 2.51 -5.82 0.14
CA VAL A 65 3.20 -5.93 -1.14
C VAL A 65 2.14 -5.85 -2.23
N VAL A 66 2.28 -4.87 -3.14
CA VAL A 66 1.28 -4.56 -4.16
C VAL A 66 1.95 -4.50 -5.53
N SER A 67 1.40 -5.19 -6.53
CA SER A 67 1.82 -5.09 -7.93
C SER A 67 0.76 -4.38 -8.75
N LYS A 68 1.20 -3.68 -9.80
CA LYS A 68 0.32 -3.24 -10.89
C LYS A 68 -0.23 -4.43 -11.67
#